data_AF-A0A151QNX6-F1
#
_entry.id   AF-A0A151QNX6-F1
#
_cell.length_a   1.000
_cell.length_b   1.000
_cell.length_c   1.000
_cell.angle_alpha   90.00
_cell.angle_beta   90.00
_cell.angle_gamma   90.00
#
_symmetry.space_group_name_H-M   'P 1'
#
loop_
_entity.id
_entity.type
_entity.pdbx_description
1 polymer ?
#
loop_
_entity_poly.entity_id
_entity_poly.type
_entity_poly.pdbx_seq_one_letter_code
_entity_poly.pdbx_strand_id
1 'polypeptide(L)' 'MLVRLPPTKKIDPPYPPWYKPEERCDYHSNSLGHSMERCKTLQFRVQGLIDAGWLKFDIDTPSIDKNPLHKHDVE' A
#
# COMPACT_ATOMS: atom_id res chain seq x y z
N MET A 1 5.76 1.04 -15.66
CA MET A 1 6.01 -0.42 -15.50
C MET A 1 4.89 -1.00 -14.66
N LEU A 2 4.07 -1.90 -15.21
CA LEU A 2 3.12 -2.67 -14.42
C LEU A 2 3.91 -3.78 -13.70
N VAL A 3 4.11 -3.62 -12.39
CA VAL A 3 4.64 -4.71 -11.56
C VAL A 3 3.59 -5.80 -11.54
N ARG A 4 3.82 -6.88 -12.30
CA ARG A 4 2.95 -8.06 -12.28
C ARG A 4 3.07 -8.71 -10.91
N LEU A 5 2.14 -8.40 -10.02
CA LEU A 5 2.08 -9.03 -8.71
C LEU A 5 1.77 -10.53 -8.89
N PRO A 6 2.41 -11.41 -8.12
CA PRO A 6 2.11 -12.83 -8.16
C PRO A 6 0.61 -13.05 -7.82
N PRO A 7 -0.01 -14.11 -8.36
CA PRO A 7 -1.40 -14.44 -8.04
C PRO A 7 -1.57 -14.50 -6.52
N THR A 8 -2.52 -13.74 -5.99
CA THR A 8 -2.85 -13.80 -4.57
C THR A 8 -3.36 -15.20 -4.25
N LYS A 9 -2.82 -15.82 -3.20
CA LYS A 9 -3.38 -17.08 -2.68
C LYS A 9 -4.83 -16.80 -2.31
N LYS A 10 -5.76 -17.61 -2.82
CA LYS A 10 -7.15 -17.58 -2.38
C LYS A 10 -7.18 -17.92 -0.89
N ILE A 11 -7.87 -17.11 -0.11
CA ILE A 11 -8.08 -17.35 1.32
C ILE A 11 -9.49 -17.92 1.44
N ASP A 12 -9.58 -19.16 1.89
CA ASP A 12 -10.85 -19.82 2.13
C ASP A 12 -11.30 -19.61 3.59
N PRO A 13 -12.62 -19.63 3.87
CA PRO A 13 -13.13 -19.56 5.24
C PRO A 13 -12.63 -20.73 6.11
N PRO A 14 -12.47 -20.54 7.43
CA PRO A 14 -12.71 -19.30 8.18
C PRO A 14 -11.60 -18.26 7.95
N TYR A 15 -12.00 -17.03 7.68
CA TYR A 15 -11.06 -15.95 7.42
C TYR A 15 -10.23 -15.61 8.65
N PRO A 16 -8.94 -15.28 8.49
CA PRO A 16 -8.14 -14.78 9.59
C PRO A 16 -8.68 -13.42 10.10
N PRO A 17 -8.43 -13.05 11.37
CA PRO A 17 -9.05 -11.86 11.98
C PRO A 17 -8.77 -10.52 11.28
N TRP A 18 -7.70 -10.46 10.49
CA TRP A 18 -7.31 -9.28 9.71
C TRP A 18 -7.96 -9.22 8.32
N TYR A 19 -8.58 -10.32 7.86
CA TYR A 19 -9.19 -10.40 6.55
C TYR A 19 -10.67 -10.01 6.59
N LYS A 20 -11.00 -8.96 5.84
CA LYS A 20 -12.32 -8.42 5.60
C LYS A 20 -12.65 -8.54 4.11
N PRO A 21 -13.52 -9.49 3.72
CA PRO A 21 -13.85 -9.77 2.32
C PRO A 21 -14.34 -8.55 1.53
N GLU A 22 -14.98 -7.59 2.19
CA GLU A 22 -15.56 -6.39 1.62
C GLU A 22 -14.56 -5.24 1.39
N GLU A 23 -13.40 -5.28 2.04
CA GLU A 23 -12.37 -4.24 1.90
C GLU A 23 -11.42 -4.56 0.75
N ARG A 24 -10.86 -3.51 0.13
CA ARG A 24 -9.92 -3.61 -0.98
C ARG A 24 -8.67 -2.78 -0.76
N CYS A 25 -7.53 -3.31 -1.19
CA CYS A 25 -6.23 -2.66 -1.02
C CYS A 25 -5.73 -2.08 -2.35
N ASP A 26 -5.71 -0.76 -2.48
CA ASP A 26 -5.24 -0.06 -3.70
C ASP A 26 -3.79 -0.38 -4.02
N TYR A 27 -2.94 -0.54 -3.00
CA TYR A 27 -1.53 -0.92 -3.17
C TYR A 27 -1.35 -2.28 -3.84
N HIS A 28 -2.30 -3.20 -3.65
CA HIS A 28 -2.32 -4.52 -4.26
C HIS A 28 -3.29 -4.61 -5.45
N SER A 29 -3.44 -3.52 -6.21
CA SER A 29 -4.34 -3.47 -7.38
C SER A 29 -5.79 -3.81 -7.02
N ASN A 30 -6.28 -3.22 -5.92
CA ASN A 30 -7.65 -3.35 -5.45
C ASN A 30 -8.05 -4.78 -5.00
N SER A 31 -7.06 -5.56 -4.53
CA SER A 31 -7.26 -6.93 -4.03
C SER A 31 -8.16 -6.96 -2.80
N LEU A 32 -9.06 -7.94 -2.71
CA LEU A 32 -9.95 -8.13 -1.57
C LEU A 32 -9.20 -8.53 -0.30
N GLY A 33 -9.74 -8.18 0.86
CA GLY A 33 -9.33 -8.69 2.15
C GLY A 33 -8.90 -7.64 3.17
N HIS A 34 -8.39 -6.48 2.77
CA HIS A 34 -8.07 -5.39 3.70
C HIS A 34 -7.96 -4.07 2.95
N SER A 35 -8.17 -2.95 3.64
CA SER A 35 -7.87 -1.62 3.10
C SER A 35 -6.37 -1.30 3.11
N MET A 36 -5.92 -0.30 2.34
CA MET A 36 -4.53 0.15 2.35
C MET A 36 -4.07 0.52 3.76
N GLU A 37 -4.91 1.22 4.52
CA GLU A 37 -4.64 1.69 5.89
C GLU A 37 -4.41 0.51 6.84
N ARG A 38 -4.99 -0.66 6.54
CA ARG A 38 -4.88 -1.88 7.36
C ARG A 38 -3.83 -2.84 6.83
N CYS A 39 -3.12 -2.50 5.75
CA CYS A 39 -2.06 -3.32 5.18
C CYS A 39 -0.86 -3.39 6.12
N LYS A 40 -0.79 -4.43 6.97
CA LYS A 40 0.30 -4.59 7.95
C LYS A 40 1.66 -4.70 7.29
N THR A 41 1.78 -5.40 6.18
CA THR A 41 3.04 -5.50 5.43
C THR A 41 3.53 -4.13 4.95
N LEU A 42 2.62 -3.27 4.47
CA LEU A 42 2.96 -1.90 4.08
C LEU A 42 3.40 -1.09 5.30
N GLN A 43 2.64 -1.12 6.40
CA GLN A 43 3.02 -0.44 7.65
C GLN A 43 4.41 -0.85 8.14
N PHE A 44 4.72 -2.15 8.17
CA PHE A 44 6.04 -2.62 8.61
C PHE A 44 7.16 -2.20 7.66
N ARG A 45 6.94 -2.19 6.34
CA ARG A 45 7.92 -1.71 5.38
C ARG A 45 8.17 -0.21 5.54
N VAL A 46 7.11 0.59 5.68
CA VAL A 46 7.22 2.04 5.93
C VAL A 46 7.97 2.29 7.23
N GLN A 47 7.65 1.56 8.30
CA GLN A 47 8.37 1.68 9.57
C GLN A 47 9.84 1.31 9.43
N GLY A 48 10.17 0.22 8.73
CA GLY A 48 11.57 -0.16 8.48
C GLY A 48 12.36 0.90 7.70
N LEU A 49 11.72 1.62 6.78
CA LEU A 49 12.34 2.74 6.07
C LEU A 49 12.55 3.96 6.99
N ILE A 50 11.63 4.21 7.93
CA ILE A 50 11.78 5.25 8.95
C ILE A 50 12.94 4.90 9.89
N ASP A 51 12.97 3.66 10.39
CA ASP A 51 13.98 3.20 11.34
C ASP A 51 15.39 3.20 10.72
N ALA A 52 15.49 2.93 9.41
CA ALA A 52 16.74 3.04 8.65
C ALA A 52 17.15 4.51 8.37
N GLY A 53 16.28 5.49 8.65
CA GLY A 53 16.50 6.90 8.36
C GLY A 53 16.34 7.28 6.88
N TRP A 54 15.82 6.36 6.05
CA TRP A 54 15.66 6.56 4.60
C TRP A 54 14.37 7.30 4.26
N LEU A 55 13.40 7.23 5.17
CA LEU A 55 12.10 7.89 5.03
C LEU A 55 11.85 8.77 6.25
N LYS A 56 11.60 10.05 6.01
CA LYS A 56 11.18 11.00 7.04
C LYS A 56 9.93 11.72 6.56
N PHE A 57 8.87 11.66 7.36
CA PHE A 57 7.66 12.41 7.12
C PHE A 57 7.79 13.79 7.77
N ASP A 58 7.57 14.83 6.98
CA ASP A 58 7.45 16.20 7.46
C ASP A 58 5.94 16.49 7.57
N ILE A 59 5.42 16.59 8.79
CA ILE A 59 3.98 16.72 9.03
C ILE A 59 3.46 18.07 8.50
N ASP A 60 4.36 19.06 8.40
CA ASP A 60 4.04 20.44 8.07
C ASP A 60 4.13 20.75 6.56
N THR A 61 4.62 19.82 5.72
CA THR A 61 4.62 19.99 4.26
C THR A 61 4.15 18.73 3.53
N PRO A 62 3.01 18.79 2.80
CA PRO A 62 2.63 17.69 1.93
C PRO A 62 3.70 17.48 0.86
N SER A 63 4.21 16.24 0.77
CA SER A 63 5.34 15.87 -0.09
C SER A 63 5.09 16.12 -1.60
N ILE A 64 3.83 16.31 -2.00
CA ILE A 64 3.40 16.60 -3.38
C ILE A 64 4.04 17.88 -3.93
N ASP A 65 4.28 18.90 -3.09
CA ASP A 65 4.89 20.16 -3.52
C ASP A 65 6.40 20.04 -3.74
N LYS A 66 7.06 19.10 -3.05
CA LYS A 66 8.53 18.90 -3.11
C LYS A 66 8.94 17.89 -4.18
N ASN A 67 8.08 16.91 -4.48
CA ASN A 67 8.30 15.91 -5.52
C ASN A 67 7.02 15.76 -6.36
N PRO A 68 6.82 16.65 -7.34
CA PRO A 68 5.63 16.59 -8.19
C PRO A 68 5.57 15.23 -8.88
N LEU A 69 4.43 14.56 -8.76
CA LEU A 69 4.19 13.33 -9.50
C LEU A 69 4.27 13.65 -10.99
N HIS A 70 5.05 12.87 -11.74
CA HIS A 70 5.05 12.98 -13.19
C HIS A 70 3.62 12.77 -13.68
N LYS A 71 3.09 13.75 -14.41
CA LYS A 71 1.82 13.56 -15.11
C LYS A 71 2.01 12.41 -16.07
N HIS A 72 1.23 11.36 -15.89
CA HIS A 72 1.06 10.37 -16.94
C HIS A 72 0.12 10.99 -17.96
N ASP A 73 0.66 11.42 -19.10
CA ASP A 73 -0.16 11.69 -20.27
C ASP A 73 -0.83 10.36 -20.64
N VAL A 74 -2.15 10.33 -20.49
CA VAL A 74 -2.98 9.24 -20.96
C VAL A 74 -3.13 9.47 -22.45
N GLU A 75 -2.44 8.65 -23.25
CA GLU A 75 -2.84 8.38 -24.64
C GLU A 75 -3.84 7.23 -24.67
#